data_AF-A0ABD4BL33-F1
#
_entry.id   AF-A0ABD4BL33-F1
#
_cell.length_a   1.000
_cell.length_b   1.000
_cell.length_c   1.000
_cell.angle_alpha   90.00
_cell.angle_beta   90.00
_cell.angle_gamma   90.00
#
_symmetry.space_group_name_H-M   'P 1'
#
loop_
_entity.id
_entity.type
_entity.pdbx_description
1 polymer ?
#
loop_
_entity_poly.entity_id
_entity_poly.type
_entity_poly.pdbx_seq_one_letter_code
_entity_poly.pdbx_strand_id
1 'polypeptide(L)'
;MSLNDFQRTNALGPDTYFALPQGASHTYAPTDTPAKEVIIQSLALSRIPGAMRNMGWNTAAALMQRWFDSPAWEMPEEWKVQETQPDPMSLSPAQCDESIVKMEWAMQFERCRQAVEEAELLLTTVNAIARLNKLLENAGWRGTGVFQLGSTTMTALQMDSLSQVNFIRFGSAWNTLDDMYGALGKV
;
A
#
# COMPACT_ATOMS: atom_id res chain seq x y z
N MET A 1 6.39 -13.00 -21.28
CA MET A 1 7.56 -13.84 -20.93
C MET A 1 7.16 -14.67 -19.73
N SER A 2 7.38 -15.98 -19.78
CA SER A 2 6.89 -16.94 -18.79
C SER A 2 7.77 -16.93 -17.54
N LEU A 3 7.17 -16.95 -16.35
CA LEU A 3 7.85 -17.09 -15.04
C LEU A 3 8.70 -18.38 -14.90
N ASN A 4 8.68 -19.26 -15.91
CA ASN A 4 9.52 -20.45 -15.98
C ASN A 4 10.98 -20.17 -16.41
N ASP A 5 11.33 -18.94 -16.79
CA ASP A 5 12.69 -18.58 -17.23
C ASP A 5 13.65 -18.24 -16.08
N PHE A 6 13.20 -18.22 -14.83
CA PHE A 6 14.08 -18.15 -13.67
C PHE A 6 14.63 -19.55 -13.36
N GLN A 7 15.83 -19.83 -13.86
CA GLN A 7 16.51 -21.10 -13.60
C GLN A 7 16.63 -21.36 -12.09
N ARG A 8 16.06 -22.50 -11.67
CA ARG A 8 16.19 -23.10 -10.34
C ARG A 8 17.67 -23.41 -10.08
N THR A 9 18.39 -22.49 -9.46
CA THR A 9 19.73 -22.76 -8.96
C THR A 9 19.64 -23.17 -7.48
N ASN A 10 19.86 -24.47 -7.30
CA ASN A 10 19.99 -25.26 -6.07
C ASN A 10 20.26 -24.46 -4.77
N ALA A 11 19.26 -24.41 -3.88
CA ALA A 11 19.47 -24.40 -2.44
C ALA A 11 18.21 -24.93 -1.74
N LEU A 12 18.41 -25.80 -0.75
CA LEU A 12 17.40 -26.59 -0.07
C LEU A 12 16.41 -25.72 0.74
N GLY A 13 15.11 -25.81 0.42
CA GLY A 13 14.01 -25.36 1.29
C GLY A 13 12.98 -24.43 0.63
N PRO A 14 11.72 -24.42 1.10
CA PRO A 14 10.61 -23.65 0.51
C PRO A 14 10.75 -22.12 0.60
N ASP A 15 11.75 -21.59 1.32
CA ASP A 15 11.95 -20.15 1.56
C ASP A 15 12.96 -19.48 0.59
N THR A 16 13.43 -20.21 -0.43
CA THR A 16 14.60 -19.82 -1.24
C THR A 16 14.29 -18.95 -2.46
N TYR A 17 13.01 -18.66 -2.75
CA TYR A 17 12.61 -18.00 -4.00
C TYR A 17 13.02 -16.52 -4.13
N PHE A 18 13.55 -15.87 -3.09
CA PHE A 18 13.80 -14.42 -3.09
C PHE A 18 15.14 -14.00 -2.45
N ALA A 19 16.21 -14.77 -2.65
CA ALA A 19 17.54 -14.41 -2.16
C ALA A 19 18.31 -13.55 -3.19
N LEU A 20 18.94 -12.46 -2.73
CA LEU A 20 19.96 -11.74 -3.52
C LEU A 20 21.17 -12.66 -3.75
N PRO A 21 21.88 -12.58 -4.90
CA PRO A 21 23.06 -13.41 -5.15
C PRO A 21 24.13 -13.16 -4.08
N GLN A 22 24.74 -14.25 -3.59
CA GLN A 22 25.84 -14.15 -2.62
C GLN A 22 27.05 -13.51 -3.29
N GLY A 23 27.53 -12.39 -2.72
CA GLY A 23 28.78 -11.77 -3.09
C GLY A 23 29.84 -12.07 -2.03
N ALA A 24 30.95 -12.69 -2.43
CA ALA A 24 32.16 -12.69 -1.61
C ALA A 24 32.82 -11.31 -1.75
N SER A 25 33.00 -10.60 -0.64
CA SER A 25 33.75 -9.34 -0.64
C SER A 25 35.01 -9.51 0.20
N HIS A 26 36.14 -9.07 -0.36
CA HIS A 26 37.42 -9.05 0.33
C HIS A 26 37.69 -7.61 0.80
N THR A 27 37.86 -7.42 2.10
CA THR A 27 38.34 -6.14 2.63
C THR A 27 39.83 -6.01 2.33
N TYR A 28 40.25 -4.91 1.72
CA TYR A 28 41.67 -4.55 1.66
C TYR A 28 42.11 -3.93 2.99
N ALA A 29 43.10 -4.53 3.65
CA ALA A 29 43.79 -3.93 4.79
C ALA A 29 45.08 -3.24 4.29
N PRO A 30 45.36 -1.97 4.63
CA PRO A 30 46.60 -1.28 4.24
C PRO A 30 47.87 -1.81 4.94
N THR A 31 47.76 -2.79 5.84
CA THR A 31 48.87 -3.28 6.68
C THR A 31 48.71 -4.78 6.89
N ASP A 32 49.83 -5.51 7.08
CA ASP A 32 50.02 -6.98 7.17
C ASP A 32 49.02 -7.75 8.08
N THR A 33 47.76 -7.72 7.71
CA THR A 33 46.68 -8.49 8.31
C THR A 33 46.02 -9.29 7.18
N PRO A 34 45.85 -10.61 7.34
CA PRO A 34 45.28 -11.45 6.30
C PRO A 34 43.86 -10.98 5.98
N ALA A 35 43.54 -10.89 4.68
CA ALA A 35 42.22 -10.49 4.20
C ALA A 35 41.14 -11.37 4.84
N LYS A 36 40.15 -10.75 5.48
CA LYS A 36 39.02 -11.46 6.08
C LYS A 36 37.94 -11.65 5.03
N GLU A 37 37.59 -12.90 4.75
CA GLU A 37 36.45 -13.22 3.90
C GLU A 37 35.16 -12.82 4.63
N VAL A 38 34.42 -11.87 4.06
CA VAL A 38 33.11 -11.50 4.55
C VAL A 38 32.09 -12.20 3.66
N ILE A 39 31.49 -13.26 4.19
CA ILE A 39 30.34 -13.92 3.55
C ILE A 39 29.15 -12.98 3.71
N ILE A 40 28.74 -12.32 2.62
CA ILE A 40 27.50 -11.56 2.59
C ILE A 40 26.36 -12.59 2.56
N GLN A 41 25.75 -12.83 3.71
CA GLN A 41 24.52 -13.63 3.75
C GLN A 41 23.47 -12.91 2.93
N SER A 42 22.99 -13.56 1.87
CA SER A 42 21.86 -13.09 1.07
C SER A 42 20.67 -12.85 2.00
N LEU A 43 20.28 -11.60 2.19
CA LEU A 43 19.06 -11.28 2.92
C LEU A 43 17.88 -11.73 2.07
N ALA A 44 17.20 -12.80 2.48
CA ALA A 44 15.96 -13.21 1.82
C ALA A 44 14.93 -12.09 1.98
N LEU A 45 14.31 -11.65 0.88
CA LEU A 45 13.30 -10.57 0.92
C LEU A 45 12.12 -10.90 1.85
N SER A 46 11.83 -12.19 2.04
CA SER A 46 10.84 -12.70 3.01
C SER A 46 11.16 -12.37 4.47
N ARG A 47 12.39 -11.93 4.80
CA ARG A 47 12.76 -11.49 6.15
C ARG A 47 12.40 -10.03 6.43
N ILE A 48 12.08 -9.24 5.41
CA ILE A 48 11.77 -7.80 5.57
C ILE A 48 10.55 -7.59 6.49
N PRO A 49 9.41 -8.32 6.35
CA PRO A 49 8.30 -8.20 7.28
C PRO A 49 8.70 -8.46 8.74
N GLY A 50 9.63 -9.39 8.99
CA GLY A 50 10.17 -9.65 10.32
C GLY A 50 10.96 -8.47 10.89
N ALA A 51 11.82 -7.85 10.08
CA ALA A 51 12.55 -6.65 10.48
C ALA A 51 11.61 -5.46 10.74
N MET A 52 10.59 -5.28 9.91
CA MET A 52 9.58 -4.22 10.07
C MET A 52 8.81 -4.38 11.39
N ARG A 53 8.36 -5.59 11.74
CA ARG A 53 7.70 -5.86 13.04
C ARG A 53 8.62 -5.53 14.23
N ASN A 54 9.92 -5.83 14.11
CA ASN A 54 10.90 -5.48 15.15
C ASN A 54 11.09 -3.96 15.32
N MET A 55 10.79 -3.17 14.29
CA MET A 55 10.78 -1.71 14.34
C MET A 55 9.41 -1.12 14.76
N GLY A 56 8.43 -1.97 15.07
CA GLY A 56 7.05 -1.56 15.36
C GLY A 56 6.22 -1.23 14.13
N TRP A 57 6.70 -1.54 12.92
CA TRP A 57 6.02 -1.27 11.66
C TRP A 57 5.07 -2.42 11.27
N ASN A 58 4.06 -2.63 12.10
CA ASN A 58 3.20 -3.79 12.00
C ASN A 58 2.29 -3.76 10.76
N THR A 59 1.73 -2.61 10.42
CA THR A 59 0.80 -2.47 9.29
C THR A 59 1.55 -2.61 7.98
N ALA A 60 2.70 -1.96 7.87
CA ALA A 60 3.56 -2.08 6.69
C ALA A 60 4.09 -3.52 6.52
N ALA A 61 4.46 -4.18 7.63
CA ALA A 61 4.85 -5.59 7.60
C ALA A 61 3.70 -6.50 7.14
N ALA A 62 2.47 -6.24 7.57
CA ALA A 62 1.30 -7.01 7.17
C ALA A 62 0.98 -6.85 5.67
N LEU A 63 1.09 -5.63 5.13
CA LEU A 63 0.94 -5.38 3.69
C LEU A 63 1.99 -6.14 2.88
N MET A 64 3.26 -6.07 3.29
CA MET A 64 4.35 -6.76 2.61
C MET A 64 4.22 -8.28 2.71
N GLN A 65 3.79 -8.80 3.88
CA GLN A 65 3.51 -10.22 4.05
C GLN A 65 2.37 -10.68 3.15
N ARG A 66 1.26 -9.94 3.10
CA ARG A 66 0.14 -10.24 2.17
C ARG A 66 0.61 -10.28 0.73
N TRP A 67 1.47 -9.35 0.33
CA TRP A 67 2.05 -9.33 -1.01
C TRP A 67 2.87 -10.61 -1.30
N PHE A 68 3.70 -11.07 -0.37
CA PHE A 68 4.46 -12.31 -0.51
C PHE A 68 3.59 -13.57 -0.52
N ASP A 69 2.53 -13.60 0.29
CA ASP A 69 1.64 -14.75 0.43
C ASP A 69 0.62 -14.84 -0.73
N SER A 70 0.46 -13.75 -1.50
CA SER A 70 -0.47 -13.69 -2.63
C SER A 70 0.08 -14.43 -3.86
N PRO A 71 -0.78 -15.08 -4.66
CA PRO A 71 -0.35 -15.70 -5.90
C PRO A 71 0.23 -14.64 -6.86
N ALA A 72 1.15 -15.07 -7.73
CA ALA A 72 1.69 -14.21 -8.77
C ALA A 72 0.54 -13.70 -9.66
N TRP A 73 0.32 -12.38 -9.63
CA TRP A 73 -0.69 -11.72 -10.42
C TRP A 73 -0.08 -10.47 -11.07
N GLU A 74 -0.25 -10.38 -12.37
CA GLU A 74 0.16 -9.22 -13.16
C GLU A 74 -1.07 -8.34 -13.38
N MET A 75 -0.99 -7.10 -12.92
CA MET A 75 -2.02 -6.12 -13.17
C MET A 75 -2.10 -5.84 -14.69
N PRO A 76 -3.29 -5.95 -15.31
CA PRO A 76 -3.47 -5.63 -16.72
C PRO A 76 -2.93 -4.23 -17.05
N GLU A 77 -2.26 -4.07 -18.20
CA GLU A 77 -1.71 -2.77 -18.62
C GLU A 77 -2.78 -1.67 -18.70
N GLU A 78 -3.98 -2.05 -19.12
CA GLU A 78 -5.15 -1.17 -19.15
C GLU A 78 -5.53 -0.62 -17.77
N TRP A 79 -5.27 -1.31 -16.66
CA TRP A 79 -5.60 -0.79 -15.32
C TRP A 79 -4.59 0.27 -14.83
N LYS A 80 -3.47 0.46 -15.54
CA LYS A 80 -2.48 1.49 -15.20
C LYS A 80 -2.90 2.89 -15.66
N VAL A 81 -3.86 2.97 -16.58
CA VAL A 81 -4.38 4.22 -17.13
C VAL A 81 -5.70 4.54 -16.43
N GLN A 82 -5.84 5.78 -15.94
CA GLN A 82 -6.94 6.17 -15.05
C GLN A 82 -8.32 5.97 -15.70
N GLU A 83 -8.44 6.20 -17.01
CA GLU A 83 -9.68 6.11 -17.77
C GLU A 83 -10.18 4.66 -17.96
N THR A 84 -9.28 3.68 -17.85
CA THR A 84 -9.53 2.26 -18.10
C THR A 84 -9.43 1.41 -16.83
N GLN A 85 -9.31 2.06 -15.67
CA GLN A 85 -9.41 1.39 -14.39
C GLN A 85 -10.81 0.78 -14.21
N PRO A 86 -10.91 -0.45 -13.70
CA PRO A 86 -12.20 -1.05 -13.40
C PRO A 86 -12.91 -0.23 -12.33
N ASP A 87 -14.23 -0.37 -12.27
CA ASP A 87 -15.00 0.15 -11.14
C ASP A 87 -14.40 -0.44 -9.83
N PRO A 88 -14.01 0.39 -8.85
CA PRO A 88 -13.51 -0.08 -7.56
C PRO A 88 -14.40 -1.15 -6.95
N MET A 89 -15.73 -1.01 -7.09
CA MET A 89 -16.73 -1.95 -6.56
C MET A 89 -16.71 -3.34 -7.22
N SER A 90 -16.03 -3.48 -8.36
CA SER A 90 -15.88 -4.77 -9.08
C SER A 90 -14.62 -5.54 -8.69
N LEU A 91 -13.74 -4.94 -7.88
CA LEU A 91 -12.48 -5.55 -7.46
C LEU A 91 -12.71 -6.71 -6.49
N SER A 92 -11.96 -7.80 -6.69
CA SER A 92 -12.01 -8.94 -5.76
C SER A 92 -11.14 -8.68 -4.51
N PRO A 93 -11.40 -9.37 -3.39
CA PRO A 93 -10.54 -9.29 -2.19
C PRO A 93 -9.08 -9.73 -2.41
N ALA A 94 -8.82 -10.50 -3.47
CA ALA A 94 -7.46 -10.85 -3.89
C ALA A 94 -6.71 -9.63 -4.46
N GLN A 95 -7.44 -8.69 -5.07
CA GLN A 95 -6.89 -7.49 -5.72
C GLN A 95 -6.88 -6.29 -4.78
N CYS A 96 -7.91 -6.11 -3.97
CA CYS A 96 -8.04 -5.00 -3.03
C CYS A 96 -8.19 -5.53 -1.59
N ASP A 97 -7.32 -5.08 -0.68
CA ASP A 97 -7.47 -5.37 0.76
C ASP A 97 -8.20 -4.24 1.46
N GLU A 98 -9.14 -4.60 2.34
CA GLU A 98 -9.88 -3.66 3.18
C GLU A 98 -9.62 -3.91 4.68
N SER A 99 -8.69 -4.80 5.02
CA SER A 99 -8.55 -5.39 6.36
C SER A 99 -7.30 -4.93 7.12
N ILE A 100 -6.20 -4.65 6.42
CA ILE A 100 -4.88 -4.33 6.99
C ILE A 100 -4.79 -2.86 7.35
N VAL A 101 -5.12 -1.97 6.39
CA VAL A 101 -5.06 -0.52 6.62
C VAL A 101 -6.40 -0.05 7.15
N LYS A 102 -6.43 0.40 8.41
CA LYS A 102 -7.62 0.94 9.06
C LYS A 102 -7.46 2.42 9.36
N MET A 103 -8.58 3.16 9.29
CA MET A 103 -8.59 4.58 9.67
C MET A 103 -8.20 4.80 11.13
N GLU A 104 -8.56 3.88 12.04
CA GLU A 104 -8.15 3.96 13.45
C GLU A 104 -6.63 3.96 13.63
N TRP A 105 -5.91 3.19 12.81
CA TRP A 105 -4.44 3.15 12.77
C TRP A 105 -3.90 4.41 12.10
N ALA A 106 -4.46 4.79 10.94
CA ALA A 106 -3.99 5.94 10.18
C ALA A 106 -4.09 7.24 11.00
N MET A 107 -5.17 7.41 11.78
CA MET A 107 -5.39 8.57 12.63
C MET A 107 -4.43 8.64 13.84
N GLN A 108 -3.60 7.63 14.10
CA GLN A 108 -2.53 7.72 15.11
C GLN A 108 -1.38 8.63 14.65
N PHE A 109 -1.24 8.84 13.34
CA PHE A 109 -0.18 9.66 12.76
C PHE A 109 -0.66 11.10 12.55
N GLU A 110 0.11 12.06 13.05
CA GLU A 110 -0.23 13.49 13.01
C GLU A 110 -0.49 14.00 11.58
N ARG A 111 0.33 13.58 10.62
CA ARG A 111 0.18 13.97 9.20
C ARG A 111 -1.16 13.52 8.58
N CYS A 112 -1.69 12.38 9.01
CA CYS A 112 -2.99 11.91 8.54
C CYS A 112 -4.12 12.72 9.19
N ARG A 113 -4.02 13.02 10.49
CA ARG A 113 -5.00 13.89 11.16
C ARG A 113 -5.08 15.27 10.52
N GLN A 114 -3.94 15.88 10.25
CA GLN A 114 -3.87 17.19 9.57
C GLN A 114 -4.51 17.15 8.19
N ALA A 115 -4.24 16.09 7.42
CA ALA A 115 -4.84 15.90 6.10
C ALA A 115 -6.37 15.71 6.17
N VAL A 116 -6.87 14.97 7.17
CA VAL A 116 -8.31 14.78 7.38
C VAL A 116 -8.97 16.11 7.76
N GLU A 117 -8.39 16.86 8.69
CA GLU A 117 -8.89 18.18 9.08
C GLU A 117 -8.93 19.15 7.88
N GLU A 118 -7.88 19.16 7.05
CA GLU A 118 -7.86 19.98 5.83
C GLU A 118 -8.94 19.53 4.82
N ALA A 119 -9.12 18.22 4.63
CA ALA A 119 -10.15 17.70 3.74
C ALA A 119 -11.57 18.07 4.21
N GLU A 120 -11.83 18.09 5.52
CA GLU A 120 -13.10 18.51 6.11
C GLU A 120 -13.41 20.00 5.85
N LEU A 121 -12.38 20.86 5.83
CA LEU A 121 -12.56 22.28 5.49
C LEU A 121 -12.94 22.50 4.02
N LEU A 122 -12.66 21.53 3.14
CA LEU A 122 -12.88 21.64 1.70
C LEU A 122 -14.22 21.06 1.22
N LEU A 123 -15.12 20.70 2.14
CA LEU A 123 -16.43 20.11 1.82
C LEU A 123 -17.38 21.08 1.09
N THR A 124 -17.20 22.39 1.26
CA THR A 124 -18.07 23.44 0.67
C THR A 124 -17.51 24.03 -0.62
N THR A 125 -16.40 23.49 -1.13
CA THR A 125 -15.83 23.94 -2.41
C THR A 125 -16.75 23.61 -3.57
N VAL A 126 -16.65 24.38 -4.67
CA VAL A 126 -17.47 24.18 -5.87
C VAL A 126 -17.34 22.75 -6.41
N ASN A 127 -16.14 22.18 -6.37
CA ASN A 127 -15.88 20.82 -6.81
C ASN A 127 -16.50 19.77 -5.88
N ALA A 128 -16.39 19.96 -4.56
CA ALA A 128 -17.01 19.06 -3.58
C ALA A 128 -18.54 19.07 -3.68
N ILE A 129 -19.15 20.25 -3.85
CA ILE A 129 -20.60 20.38 -4.06
C ILE A 129 -21.03 19.72 -5.38
N ALA A 130 -20.28 19.94 -6.47
CA ALA A 130 -20.56 19.29 -7.74
C ALA A 130 -20.47 17.75 -7.65
N ARG A 131 -19.45 17.25 -6.95
CA ARG A 131 -19.29 15.81 -6.68
C ARG A 131 -20.44 15.27 -5.82
N LEU A 132 -20.81 15.97 -4.75
CA LEU A 132 -21.92 15.59 -3.87
C LEU A 132 -23.24 15.52 -4.63
N ASN A 133 -23.56 16.53 -5.45
CA ASN A 133 -24.77 16.52 -6.29
C ASN A 133 -24.79 15.31 -7.22
N LYS A 134 -23.67 14.99 -7.87
CA LYS A 134 -23.56 13.81 -8.72
C LYS A 134 -23.78 12.50 -7.96
N LEU A 135 -23.26 12.38 -6.74
CA LEU A 135 -23.49 11.21 -5.88
C LEU A 135 -24.96 11.10 -5.49
N LEU A 136 -25.60 12.21 -5.11
CA LEU A 136 -27.03 12.26 -4.78
C LEU A 136 -27.91 11.88 -5.99
N GLU A 137 -27.64 12.44 -7.16
CA GLU A 137 -28.37 12.11 -8.40
C GLU A 137 -28.22 10.63 -8.76
N ASN A 138 -27.01 10.08 -8.67
CA ASN A 138 -26.75 8.65 -8.88
C ASN A 138 -27.49 7.76 -7.88
N ALA A 139 -27.67 8.24 -6.65
CA ALA A 139 -28.46 7.55 -5.63
C ALA A 139 -29.98 7.72 -5.83
N GLY A 140 -30.42 8.55 -6.78
CA GLY A 140 -31.82 8.75 -7.14
C GLY A 140 -32.45 10.04 -6.58
N TRP A 141 -31.66 10.94 -6.00
CA TRP A 141 -32.13 12.24 -5.52
C TRP A 141 -32.54 13.15 -6.69
N ARG A 142 -33.66 13.86 -6.54
CA ARG A 142 -34.24 14.74 -7.58
C ARG A 142 -34.40 16.19 -7.11
N GLY A 143 -33.51 16.67 -6.24
CA GLY A 143 -33.55 18.04 -5.74
C GLY A 143 -34.41 18.27 -4.49
N THR A 144 -35.08 17.24 -3.96
CA THR A 144 -35.94 17.35 -2.78
C THR A 144 -35.83 16.13 -1.87
N GLY A 145 -36.02 16.34 -0.57
CA GLY A 145 -35.97 15.29 0.46
C GLY A 145 -34.59 15.10 1.09
N VAL A 146 -34.57 14.29 2.15
CA VAL A 146 -33.34 13.85 2.83
C VAL A 146 -32.90 12.52 2.21
N PHE A 147 -31.64 12.44 1.82
CA PHE A 147 -31.05 11.23 1.26
C PHE A 147 -29.83 10.83 2.08
N GLN A 148 -29.67 9.54 2.32
CA GLN A 148 -28.53 9.02 3.06
C GLN A 148 -27.45 8.55 2.07
N LEU A 149 -26.26 9.12 2.18
CA LEU A 149 -25.07 8.67 1.45
C LEU A 149 -24.19 7.85 2.40
N GLY A 150 -24.19 6.54 2.21
CA GLY A 150 -23.37 5.62 2.99
C GLY A 150 -24.05 5.06 4.23
N SER A 151 -23.40 4.09 4.89
CA SER A 151 -23.86 3.51 6.16
C SER A 151 -22.70 2.89 6.93
N THR A 152 -22.88 2.65 8.23
CA THR A 152 -21.86 2.02 9.08
C THR A 152 -21.62 0.54 8.75
N THR A 153 -22.49 -0.08 7.95
CA THR A 153 -22.34 -1.48 7.50
C THR A 153 -21.58 -1.58 6.18
N MET A 154 -21.24 -0.45 5.54
CA MET A 154 -20.48 -0.45 4.29
C MET A 154 -19.00 -0.68 4.54
N THR A 155 -18.35 -1.29 3.56
CA THR A 155 -16.89 -1.44 3.55
C THR A 155 -16.20 -0.11 3.22
N ALA A 156 -14.89 -0.04 3.40
CA ALA A 156 -14.11 1.16 3.10
C ALA A 156 -14.20 1.51 1.60
N LEU A 157 -14.16 0.51 0.72
CA LEU A 157 -14.31 0.65 -0.73
C LEU A 157 -15.69 1.20 -1.12
N GLN A 158 -16.74 0.69 -0.48
CA GLN A 158 -18.12 1.17 -0.68
C GLN A 158 -18.28 2.62 -0.26
N MET A 159 -17.74 2.98 0.91
CA MET A 159 -17.75 4.34 1.42
C MET A 159 -17.00 5.31 0.51
N ASP A 160 -15.83 4.91 0.01
CA ASP A 160 -15.03 5.70 -0.94
C ASP A 160 -15.82 5.96 -2.24
N SER A 161 -16.40 4.91 -2.83
CA SER A 161 -17.13 5.04 -4.09
C SER A 161 -18.45 5.82 -3.97
N LEU A 162 -19.18 5.69 -2.86
CA LEU A 162 -20.56 6.20 -2.72
C LEU A 162 -20.67 7.51 -1.93
N SER A 163 -19.73 7.79 -1.04
CA SER A 163 -19.85 8.89 -0.08
C SER A 163 -18.68 9.88 -0.09
N GLN A 164 -17.56 9.55 -0.74
CA GLN A 164 -16.41 10.46 -0.79
C GLN A 164 -16.68 11.66 -1.71
N VAL A 165 -16.74 12.84 -1.10
CA VAL A 165 -16.97 14.11 -1.80
C VAL A 165 -15.69 14.86 -2.11
N ASN A 166 -14.64 14.65 -1.32
CA ASN A 166 -13.36 15.28 -1.50
C ASN A 166 -12.23 14.45 -0.85
N PHE A 167 -11.00 14.75 -1.23
CA PHE A 167 -9.81 14.16 -0.65
C PHE A 167 -8.66 15.16 -0.73
N ILE A 168 -7.65 14.93 0.11
CA ILE A 168 -6.36 15.59 -0.02
C ILE A 168 -5.25 14.55 -0.06
N ARG A 169 -4.20 14.85 -0.82
CA ARG A 169 -2.98 14.03 -0.83
C ARG A 169 -2.11 14.44 0.33
N PHE A 170 -1.51 13.47 0.99
CA PHE A 170 -0.63 13.70 2.11
C PHE A 170 0.53 12.71 2.10
N GLY A 171 1.70 13.21 2.43
CA GLY A 171 2.92 12.44 2.31
C GLY A 171 3.98 13.20 1.52
N SER A 172 5.22 13.05 1.95
CA SER A 172 6.39 13.65 1.35
C SER A 172 7.53 12.65 1.41
N ALA A 173 8.42 12.68 0.42
CA ALA A 173 9.64 11.87 0.41
C ALA A 173 10.55 12.15 1.62
N TRP A 174 10.33 13.26 2.31
CA TRP A 174 11.08 13.70 3.49
C TRP A 174 10.32 13.46 4.81
N ASN A 175 9.18 12.77 4.78
CA ASN A 175 8.50 12.41 6.02
C ASN A 175 9.30 11.40 6.84
N THR A 176 8.97 11.35 8.14
CA THR A 176 9.52 10.36 9.06
C THR A 176 9.36 8.96 8.49
N LEU A 177 10.46 8.22 8.47
CA LEU A 177 10.47 6.82 8.10
C LEU A 177 9.88 6.00 9.26
N ASP A 178 8.57 5.80 9.21
CA ASP A 178 7.77 5.07 10.21
C ASP A 178 6.84 4.04 9.54
N ASP A 179 6.00 3.38 10.33
CA ASP A 179 5.06 2.36 9.85
C ASP A 179 4.14 2.88 8.73
N MET A 180 3.59 4.10 8.85
CA MET A 180 2.72 4.63 7.81
C MET A 180 3.50 4.98 6.53
N TYR A 181 4.75 5.45 6.63
CA TYR A 181 5.58 5.63 5.45
C TYR A 181 5.93 4.29 4.80
N GLY A 182 6.24 3.26 5.60
CA GLY A 182 6.48 1.91 5.09
C GLY A 182 5.24 1.28 4.44
N ALA A 183 4.04 1.62 4.91
CA ALA A 183 2.78 1.06 4.42
C ALA A 183 2.26 1.78 3.17
N LEU A 184 2.22 3.10 3.21
CA LEU A 184 1.55 3.93 2.18
C LEU A 184 2.54 4.72 1.32
N GLY A 185 3.78 4.92 1.78
CA GLY A 185 4.78 5.72 1.08
C GLY A 185 4.37 7.20 0.99
N LYS A 186 4.50 7.75 -0.23
CA LYS A 186 4.02 9.09 -0.57
C LYS A 186 2.67 8.96 -1.27
N VAL A 187 1.62 9.54 -0.69
CA VAL A 187 0.23 9.44 -1.17
C VAL A 187 -0.28 10.78 -1.65
#